data_AF-A0A6F9CAD4-F1
#
_entry.id   AF-A0A6F9CAD4-F1
#
_cell.length_a   1.000
_cell.length_b   1.000
_cell.length_c   1.000
_cell.angle_alpha   90.00
_cell.angle_beta   90.00
_cell.angle_gamma   90.00
#
_symmetry.space_group_name_H-M   'P 1'
#
loop_
_entity.id
_entity.type
_entity.pdbx_description
1 polymer ?
#
loop_
_entity_poly.entity_id
_entity_poly.type
_entity_poly.pdbx_seq_one_letter_code
_entity_poly.pdbx_strand_id
1 'polypeptide(L)'
;MLSSERQYVAVLNGVEDTYLPVLEGPDTPSSLRGKANLLFPNSASFSTFHSQYLLPSMEGALLQRQLQQDPFSKYCLQAPTQRLEQCCDVLEELGGLNPASDSSLSILRHARRHGEDLRVSDLIVGCPYLPMFPVVPANT
;
A
#
# COMPACT_ATOMS: atom_id res chain seq x y z
N MET A 1 -7.57 1.18 -17.72
CA MET A 1 -7.25 2.19 -16.70
C MET A 1 -5.81 2.09 -16.23
N LEU A 2 -5.35 0.97 -15.65
CA LEU A 2 -3.92 0.82 -15.29
C LEU A 2 -3.00 0.77 -16.52
N SER A 3 -3.37 0.00 -17.55
CA SER A 3 -2.57 -0.11 -18.77
C SER A 3 -2.44 1.23 -19.51
N SER A 4 -3.54 1.99 -19.56
CA SER A 4 -3.56 3.33 -20.14
C SER A 4 -2.72 4.32 -19.32
N GLU A 5 -2.71 4.20 -17.98
CA GLU A 5 -1.85 5.02 -17.12
C GLU A 5 -0.36 4.72 -17.35
N ARG A 6 0.02 3.43 -17.46
CA ARG A 6 1.39 3.02 -17.78
C ARG A 6 1.86 3.58 -19.12
N GLN A 7 1.00 3.54 -20.13
CA GLN A 7 1.29 4.13 -21.44
C GLN A 7 1.39 5.66 -21.36
N TYR A 8 0.52 6.31 -20.59
CA TYR A 8 0.56 7.76 -20.39
C TYR A 8 1.86 8.22 -19.74
N VAL A 9 2.28 7.56 -18.66
CA VAL A 9 3.59 7.80 -18.00
C VAL A 9 4.76 7.59 -18.97
N ALA A 10 4.73 6.53 -19.78
CA ALA A 10 5.79 6.27 -20.76
C ALA A 10 5.89 7.38 -21.81
N VAL A 11 4.76 7.93 -22.25
CA VAL A 11 4.73 9.06 -23.20
C VAL A 11 5.23 10.34 -22.53
N LEU A 12 4.79 10.64 -21.31
CA LEU A 12 5.25 11.80 -20.54
C LEU A 12 6.77 11.80 -20.37
N ASN A 13 7.33 10.68 -19.90
CA ASN A 13 8.77 10.54 -19.73
C ASN A 13 9.50 10.62 -21.07
N GLY A 14 8.95 9.98 -22.11
CA GLY A 14 9.51 10.07 -23.46
C GLY A 14 9.54 11.48 -24.03
N VAL A 15 8.56 12.33 -23.70
CA VAL A 15 8.57 13.75 -24.09
C VAL A 15 9.70 14.49 -23.37
N GLU A 16 9.88 14.27 -22.07
CA GLU A 16 10.96 14.89 -21.31
C GLU A 16 12.33 14.42 -21.81
N ASP A 17 12.53 13.12 -21.96
CA ASP A 17 13.81 12.53 -22.39
C ASP A 17 14.18 12.90 -23.84
N THR A 18 13.19 13.14 -24.71
CA THR A 18 13.44 13.44 -26.12
C THR A 18 13.52 14.94 -26.39
N TYR A 19 12.63 15.74 -25.82
CA TYR A 19 12.50 17.16 -26.20
C TYR A 19 13.30 18.10 -25.28
N LEU A 20 13.52 17.79 -24.01
CA LEU A 20 14.36 18.64 -23.15
C LEU A 20 15.80 18.74 -23.68
N PRO A 21 16.49 17.64 -24.02
CA PRO A 21 17.87 17.71 -24.53
C PRO A 21 17.96 18.48 -25.85
N VAL A 22 16.95 18.34 -26.70
CA VAL A 22 16.87 19.05 -28.00
C VAL A 22 16.63 20.55 -27.81
N LEU A 23 15.96 20.96 -26.73
CA LEU A 23 15.73 22.37 -26.41
C LEU A 23 16.92 23.04 -25.69
N GLU A 24 17.84 22.25 -25.14
CA GLU A 24 19.05 22.74 -24.44
C GLU A 24 20.33 22.58 -25.28
N GLY A 25 20.25 21.80 -26.35
CA GLY A 25 21.37 21.42 -27.22
C GLY A 25 22.03 22.59 -27.99
N PRO A 26 23.25 22.38 -28.52
CA PRO A 26 24.02 23.41 -29.22
C PRO A 26 23.34 23.93 -30.49
N ASP A 27 22.56 23.09 -31.19
CA ASP A 27 21.85 23.44 -32.43
C ASP A 27 20.52 24.17 -32.19
N THR A 28 20.10 24.35 -30.94
CA THR A 28 18.84 25.01 -30.61
C THR A 28 18.94 26.53 -30.82
N PRO A 29 17.95 27.16 -31.50
CA PRO A 29 17.89 28.61 -31.64
C PRO A 29 17.97 29.32 -30.29
N SER A 30 18.75 30.41 -30.22
CA SER A 30 18.97 31.18 -28.99
C SER A 30 17.67 31.70 -28.35
N SER A 31 16.62 31.87 -29.15
CA SER A 31 15.29 32.30 -28.70
C SER A 31 14.51 31.23 -27.93
N LEU A 32 14.86 29.94 -28.09
CA LEU A 32 14.18 28.78 -27.49
C LEU A 32 15.01 28.12 -26.38
N ARG A 33 16.34 28.28 -26.40
CA ARG A 33 17.24 27.73 -25.39
C ARG A 33 16.87 28.21 -23.98
N GLY A 34 16.74 27.28 -23.04
CA GLY A 34 16.37 27.56 -21.65
C GLY A 34 14.91 27.97 -21.44
N LYS A 35 14.07 27.98 -22.50
CA LYS A 35 12.62 28.25 -22.40
C LYS A 35 11.76 26.99 -22.33
N ALA A 36 12.35 25.84 -22.02
CA ALA A 36 11.63 24.58 -21.88
C ALA A 36 10.47 24.70 -20.86
N ASN A 37 10.68 25.40 -19.74
CA ASN A 37 9.63 25.65 -18.75
C ASN A 37 8.48 26.54 -19.26
N LEU A 38 8.70 27.33 -20.32
CA LEU A 38 7.67 28.15 -20.94
C LEU A 38 6.85 27.36 -21.98
N LEU A 39 7.50 26.41 -22.65
CA LEU A 39 6.89 25.54 -23.66
C LEU A 39 6.14 24.36 -23.02
N PHE A 40 6.68 23.83 -21.93
CA PHE A 40 6.16 22.71 -21.16
C PHE A 40 5.97 23.10 -19.70
N PRO A 41 5.09 24.07 -19.39
CA PRO A 41 4.85 24.48 -18.03
C PRO A 41 4.34 23.28 -17.22
N ASN A 42 4.96 23.05 -16.06
CA ASN A 42 4.59 21.99 -15.12
C ASN A 42 4.74 20.55 -15.65
N SER A 43 5.37 20.31 -16.82
CA SER A 43 5.59 18.94 -17.32
C SER A 43 6.28 18.05 -16.29
N ALA A 44 7.35 18.56 -15.67
CA ALA A 44 8.11 17.82 -14.67
C ALA A 44 7.26 17.45 -13.45
N SER A 45 6.34 18.32 -13.03
CA SER A 45 5.47 18.02 -11.88
C SER A 45 4.36 17.03 -12.25
N PHE A 46 3.81 17.08 -13.47
CA PHE A 46 2.88 16.06 -13.96
C PHE A 46 3.56 14.70 -14.13
N SER A 47 4.70 14.65 -14.83
CA SER A 47 5.54 13.47 -14.99
C SER A 47 5.88 12.82 -13.64
N THR A 48 6.30 13.63 -12.68
CA THR A 48 6.60 13.20 -11.30
C THR A 48 5.36 12.67 -10.59
N PHE A 49 4.23 13.38 -10.63
CA PHE A 49 3.01 12.97 -9.96
C PHE A 49 2.52 11.60 -10.47
N HIS A 50 2.43 11.46 -11.79
CA HIS A 50 1.93 10.25 -12.42
C HIS A 50 2.86 9.05 -12.19
N SER A 51 4.18 9.26 -12.34
CA SER A 51 5.17 8.19 -12.18
C SER A 51 5.40 7.78 -10.72
N GLN A 52 5.50 8.74 -9.80
CA GLN A 52 5.92 8.47 -8.42
C GLN A 52 4.76 8.24 -7.45
N TYR A 53 3.54 8.72 -7.77
CA TYR A 53 2.41 8.64 -6.85
C TYR A 53 1.23 7.88 -7.46
N LEU A 54 0.71 8.33 -8.61
CA LEU A 54 -0.54 7.79 -9.16
C LEU A 54 -0.39 6.35 -9.64
N LEU A 55 0.59 6.07 -10.51
CA LEU A 55 0.78 4.74 -11.06
C LEU A 55 1.09 3.70 -9.96
N PRO A 56 2.03 3.92 -9.02
CA PRO A 56 2.27 2.99 -7.92
C PRO A 56 1.03 2.78 -7.03
N SER A 57 0.24 3.82 -6.79
CA SER A 57 -1.00 3.71 -6.02
C SER A 57 -2.03 2.81 -6.72
N MET A 58 -2.20 2.94 -8.04
CA MET A 58 -3.10 2.10 -8.82
C MET A 58 -2.63 0.64 -8.88
N GLU A 59 -1.32 0.40 -8.98
CA GLU A 59 -0.73 -0.95 -8.94
C GLU A 59 -0.91 -1.60 -7.57
N GLY A 60 -0.65 -0.86 -6.49
CA GLY A 60 -0.87 -1.32 -5.12
C GLY A 60 -2.34 -1.68 -4.86
N ALA A 61 -3.28 -0.83 -5.29
CA ALA A 61 -4.71 -1.10 -5.16
C ALA A 61 -5.14 -2.37 -5.93
N LEU A 62 -4.56 -2.62 -7.11
CA LEU A 62 -4.83 -3.84 -7.88
C LEU A 62 -4.26 -5.08 -7.16
N LEU A 63 -3.02 -5.03 -6.71
CA LEU A 63 -2.39 -6.14 -5.97
C LEU A 63 -3.16 -6.47 -4.70
N GLN A 64 -3.57 -5.45 -3.93
CA GLN A 64 -4.38 -5.62 -2.72
C GLN A 64 -5.71 -6.30 -3.04
N ARG A 65 -6.38 -5.86 -4.12
CA ARG A 65 -7.63 -6.49 -4.56
C ARG A 65 -7.41 -7.95 -4.96
N GLN A 66 -6.35 -8.25 -5.72
CA GLN A 66 -6.03 -9.61 -6.12
C GLN A 66 -5.76 -10.51 -4.92
N LEU A 67 -5.04 -10.02 -3.92
CA LEU A 67 -4.79 -10.75 -2.67
C LEU A 67 -6.08 -11.01 -1.88
N GLN A 68 -7.01 -10.05 -1.86
CA GLN A 68 -8.34 -10.27 -1.25
C GLN A 68 -9.22 -11.27 -2.02
N GLN A 69 -9.00 -11.44 -3.32
CA GLN A 69 -9.72 -12.41 -4.16
C GLN A 69 -9.07 -13.79 -4.18
N ASP A 70 -7.83 -13.92 -3.70
CA ASP A 70 -7.14 -15.20 -3.64
C ASP A 70 -7.79 -16.12 -2.59
N PRO A 71 -8.38 -17.27 -3.01
CA PRO A 71 -8.99 -18.20 -2.09
C PRO A 71 -7.95 -18.81 -1.13
N PHE A 72 -6.73 -19.07 -1.61
CA PHE A 72 -5.64 -19.66 -0.81
C PHE A 72 -5.15 -18.72 0.27
N SER A 73 -5.21 -17.39 0.07
CA SER A 73 -4.95 -16.42 1.15
C SER A 73 -5.85 -16.68 2.37
N LYS A 74 -7.14 -16.98 2.14
CA LYS A 74 -8.10 -17.29 3.21
C LYS A 74 -7.84 -18.65 3.83
N TYR A 75 -7.59 -19.69 3.03
CA TYR A 75 -7.43 -21.05 3.52
C TYR A 75 -6.09 -21.30 4.23
N CYS A 76 -4.98 -20.75 3.72
CA CYS A 76 -3.65 -20.93 4.33
C CYS A 76 -3.53 -20.23 5.68
N LEU A 77 -4.23 -19.09 5.86
CA LEU A 77 -4.30 -18.41 7.15
C LEU A 77 -5.28 -19.08 8.12
N GLN A 78 -6.25 -19.86 7.62
CA GLN A 78 -7.26 -20.54 8.44
C GLN A 78 -6.73 -21.79 9.13
N ALA A 79 -5.81 -22.54 8.51
CA ALA A 79 -5.28 -23.77 9.10
C ALA A 79 -4.56 -23.56 10.46
N PRO A 80 -3.69 -22.55 10.64
CA PRO A 80 -3.13 -22.22 11.94
C PRO A 80 -4.18 -21.83 12.99
N THR A 81 -5.18 -21.03 12.59
CA THR A 81 -6.25 -20.56 13.49
C THR A 81 -7.13 -21.72 13.96
N GLN A 82 -7.55 -22.57 13.01
CA GLN A 82 -8.38 -23.75 13.29
C GLN A 82 -7.65 -24.75 14.20
N ARG A 83 -6.34 -24.94 14.02
CA ARG A 83 -5.54 -25.78 14.94
C ARG A 83 -5.46 -25.19 16.34
N LEU A 84 -5.38 -23.87 16.47
CA LEU A 84 -5.36 -23.20 17.77
C LEU A 84 -6.70 -23.36 18.49
N GLU A 85 -7.82 -23.19 17.79
CA GLU A 85 -9.16 -23.43 18.32
C GLU A 85 -9.33 -24.87 18.80
N GLN A 86 -8.99 -25.83 17.95
CA GLN A 86 -9.11 -27.25 18.26
C GLN A 86 -8.23 -27.67 19.46
N CYS A 87 -7.07 -27.04 19.65
CA CYS A 87 -6.22 -27.28 20.80
C CYS A 87 -6.81 -26.71 22.09
N CYS A 88 -7.47 -25.55 22.02
CA CYS A 88 -8.21 -24.99 23.16
C CYS A 88 -9.34 -25.94 23.59
N ASP A 89 -10.14 -26.41 22.64
CA ASP A 89 -11.30 -27.26 22.91
C ASP A 89 -10.87 -28.60 23.53
N VAL A 90 -9.84 -29.24 22.98
CA VAL A 90 -9.30 -30.51 23.53
C VAL A 90 -8.76 -30.32 24.95
N LEU A 91 -8.06 -29.22 25.22
CA LEU A 91 -7.54 -28.96 26.56
C LEU A 91 -8.64 -28.57 27.56
N GLU A 92 -9.73 -27.98 27.09
CA GLU A 92 -10.90 -27.59 27.90
C GLU A 92 -11.70 -28.83 28.32
N GLU A 93 -11.87 -29.80 27.41
CA GLU A 93 -12.44 -31.12 27.69
C GLU A 93 -11.56 -31.97 28.64
N LEU A 94 -10.25 -31.72 28.64
CA LEU A 94 -9.29 -32.33 29.58
C LEU A 94 -9.09 -31.49 30.86
N GLY A 95 -9.73 -30.32 30.95
CA GLY A 95 -9.65 -29.37 32.06
C GLY A 95 -10.31 -29.94 33.32
N GLY A 96 -9.57 -29.96 34.43
CA GLY A 96 -10.01 -30.57 35.70
C GLY A 96 -9.18 -31.79 36.15
N LEU A 97 -8.26 -32.29 35.32
CA LEU A 97 -7.37 -33.40 35.69
C LEU A 97 -5.97 -32.96 36.18
N ASN A 98 -5.51 -31.72 35.91
CA ASN A 98 -4.17 -31.26 36.30
C ASN A 98 -4.06 -29.71 36.34
N PRO A 99 -3.49 -29.07 37.39
CA PRO A 99 -3.24 -27.62 37.41
C PRO A 99 -2.34 -27.09 36.28
N ALA A 100 -1.52 -27.95 35.66
CA ALA A 100 -0.71 -27.55 34.51
C ALA A 100 -1.55 -27.29 33.24
N SER A 101 -2.68 -27.99 33.05
CA SER A 101 -3.55 -27.77 31.89
C SER A 101 -4.31 -26.45 31.98
N ASP A 102 -4.65 -25.99 33.18
CA ASP A 102 -5.28 -24.67 33.40
C ASP A 102 -4.35 -23.52 33.00
N SER A 103 -3.05 -23.62 33.29
CA SER A 103 -2.05 -22.62 32.87
C SER A 103 -1.90 -22.60 31.34
N SER A 104 -1.77 -23.77 30.71
CA SER A 104 -1.70 -23.88 29.24
C SER A 104 -2.97 -23.36 28.55
N LEU A 105 -4.16 -23.63 29.10
CA LEU A 105 -5.43 -23.10 28.62
C LEU A 105 -5.49 -21.58 28.67
N SER A 106 -4.99 -20.96 29.74
CA SER A 106 -4.99 -19.50 29.87
C SER A 106 -4.18 -18.82 28.77
N ILE A 107 -3.03 -19.40 28.40
CA ILE A 107 -2.14 -18.91 27.33
C ILE A 107 -2.85 -19.04 25.97
N LEU A 108 -3.46 -20.20 25.69
CA LEU A 108 -4.14 -20.43 24.42
C LEU A 108 -5.40 -19.56 24.27
N ARG A 109 -6.18 -19.36 25.35
CA ARG A 109 -7.33 -18.44 25.35
C ARG A 109 -6.91 -16.98 25.14
N HIS A 110 -5.74 -16.57 25.64
CA HIS A 110 -5.20 -15.25 25.37
C HIS A 110 -4.80 -15.11 23.89
N ALA A 111 -4.05 -16.08 23.35
CA ALA A 111 -3.66 -16.10 21.95
C ALA A 111 -4.88 -16.08 21.00
N ARG A 112 -5.94 -16.84 21.32
CA ARG A 112 -7.19 -16.86 20.57
C ARG A 112 -7.88 -15.49 20.55
N ARG A 113 -8.06 -14.87 21.72
CA ARG A 113 -8.68 -13.53 21.83
C ARG A 113 -7.88 -12.47 21.09
N HIS A 114 -6.56 -12.49 21.22
CA HIS A 114 -5.70 -11.57 20.50
C HIS A 114 -5.80 -11.76 18.97
N GLY A 115 -5.93 -13.00 18.50
CA GLY A 115 -6.19 -13.28 17.08
C GLY A 115 -7.52 -12.69 16.60
N GLU A 116 -8.59 -12.83 17.39
CA GLU A 116 -9.90 -12.25 17.07
C GLU A 116 -9.87 -10.71 17.07
N ASP A 117 -9.19 -10.08 18.02
CA ASP A 117 -9.05 -8.62 18.09
C ASP A 117 -8.33 -8.06 16.84
N LEU A 118 -7.30 -8.75 16.34
CA LEU A 118 -6.63 -8.39 15.09
C LEU A 118 -7.56 -8.54 13.88
N ARG A 119 -8.35 -9.61 13.82
CA ARG A 119 -9.34 -9.81 12.75
C ARG A 119 -10.41 -8.73 12.74
N VAL A 120 -10.88 -8.30 13.91
CA VAL A 120 -11.82 -7.17 14.04
C VAL A 120 -11.15 -5.86 13.64
N SER A 121 -9.87 -5.67 13.97
CA SER A 121 -9.09 -4.49 13.58
C SER A 121 -8.95 -4.34 12.06
N ASP A 122 -8.79 -5.45 11.33
CA ASP A 122 -8.76 -5.46 9.86
C ASP A 122 -10.10 -5.06 9.22
N LEU A 123 -11.21 -5.14 9.98
CA LEU A 123 -12.55 -4.72 9.54
C LEU A 123 -12.86 -3.27 9.88
N ILE A 124 -11.97 -2.55 10.56
CA ILE A 124 -12.14 -1.14 10.87
C ILE A 124 -11.90 -0.33 9.59
N VAL A 125 -12.97 0.21 9.01
CA VAL A 125 -12.94 1.07 7.82
C VAL A 125 -13.43 2.47 8.19
N GLY A 126 -12.81 3.52 7.64
CA GLY A 126 -13.27 4.90 7.83
C GLY A 126 -12.61 5.66 8.98
N CYS A 127 -11.48 5.19 9.51
CA CYS A 127 -10.64 6.00 10.39
C CYS A 127 -10.14 7.23 9.62
N PRO A 128 -10.45 8.47 10.04
CA PRO A 128 -9.89 9.65 9.42
C PRO A 128 -8.37 9.63 9.66
N TYR A 129 -7.60 9.42 8.59
CA TYR A 129 -6.17 9.69 8.61
C TYR A 129 -5.99 11.17 8.93
N LEU A 130 -5.57 11.51 10.14
CA LEU A 130 -4.99 12.82 10.41
C LEU A 130 -3.65 12.87 9.66
N PRO A 131 -3.50 13.68 8.60
CA PRO A 131 -2.21 13.82 7.96
C PRO A 131 -1.26 14.48 8.96
N MET A 132 -0.34 13.71 9.50
CA MET A 132 0.85 14.20 10.19
C MET A 132 1.82 14.79 9.16
N PHE A 133 1.52 15.99 8.66
CA PHE A 133 2.52 16.85 8.01
C PHE A 133 2.36 18.31 8.49
N PRO A 134 3.48 19.05 8.58
CA PRO A 134 3.57 20.23 9.42
C PRO A 134 2.90 21.43 8.77
N VAL A 135 2.24 22.25 9.60
CA VAL A 135 1.88 23.62 9.24
C VAL A 135 3.16 24.37 8.90
N VAL A 136 3.36 24.69 7.62
CA VAL A 136 4.33 25.70 7.19
C VAL A 136 3.74 27.06 7.59
N PRO A 137 4.38 27.87 8.45
CA PRO A 137 3.90 29.21 8.71
C PRO A 137 4.14 30.07 7.46
N ALA A 138 3.08 30.72 6.99
CA ALA A 138 3.14 31.73 5.95
C ALA A 138 4.05 32.88 6.41
N ASN A 139 5.06 33.17 5.60
CA ASN A 139 5.94 34.32 5.75
C ASN A 139 5.11 35.62 5.65
N THR A 140 5.31 36.56 6.58
CA THR A 140 4.95 37.98 6.42
C THR A 140 6.22 38.80 6.55
#